data_AF-A0A6M2DA60-F1
#
_entry.id   AF-A0A6M2DA60-F1
#
_cell.length_a   1.000
_cell.length_b   1.000
_cell.length_c   1.000
_cell.angle_alpha   90.00
_cell.angle_beta   90.00
_cell.angle_gamma   90.00
#
_symmetry.space_group_name_H-M   'P 1'
#
loop_
_entity.id
_entity.type
_entity.pdbx_description
1 polymer ?
#
loop_
_entity_poly.entity_id
_entity_poly.type
_entity_poly.pdbx_seq_one_letter_code
_entity_poly.pdbx_strand_id
1 'polypeptide(L)'
;MSSLFHAFILCQLWTMYCEHMVSLNPPGSEQSQLCTLTLTDFWIKITPGILQLVCHSIVLAEMVSLHFLSLMEALLECNSTVLARLLPMWT
;
A
#
# COMPACT_ATOMS: atom_id res chain seq x y z
N MET A 1 8.37 13.69 -14.04
CA MET A 1 7.55 12.78 -13.21
C MET A 1 7.51 11.42 -13.89
N SER A 2 8.02 10.38 -13.22
CA SER A 2 8.12 9.00 -13.75
C SER A 2 6.77 8.27 -13.70
N SER A 3 6.55 7.24 -14.52
CA SER A 3 5.38 6.35 -14.42
C SER A 3 5.34 5.61 -13.08
N LEU A 4 6.51 5.29 -12.53
CA LEU A 4 6.68 4.66 -11.21
C LEU A 4 6.06 5.53 -10.10
N PHE A 5 6.26 6.84 -10.15
CA PHE A 5 5.66 7.78 -9.21
C PHE A 5 4.12 7.68 -9.21
N HIS A 6 3.50 7.68 -10.40
CA HIS A 6 2.04 7.58 -10.52
C HIS A 6 1.52 6.23 -10.01
N ALA A 7 2.28 5.14 -10.19
CA ALA A 7 1.92 3.84 -9.64
C ALA A 7 1.87 3.86 -8.10
N PHE A 8 2.83 4.50 -7.44
CA PHE A 8 2.83 4.66 -5.98
C PHE A 8 1.68 5.54 -5.48
N ILE A 9 1.38 6.64 -6.18
CA ILE A 9 0.20 7.47 -5.86
C ILE A 9 -1.10 6.65 -5.99
N LEU A 10 -1.22 5.82 -7.02
CA LEU A 10 -2.39 4.96 -7.18
C LEU A 10 -2.49 3.93 -6.04
N CYS A 11 -1.38 3.37 -5.58
CA CYS A 11 -1.36 2.45 -4.44
C CYS A 11 -1.83 3.15 -3.14
N GLN A 12 -1.40 4.40 -2.92
CA GLN A 12 -1.87 5.23 -1.79
C GLN A 12 -3.38 5.48 -1.88
N LEU A 13 -3.85 5.99 -3.02
CA LEU A 13 -5.27 6.30 -3.23
C LEU A 13 -6.16 5.08 -3.07
N TRP A 14 -5.76 3.94 -3.66
CA TRP A 14 -6.49 2.68 -3.51
C TRP A 14 -6.56 2.22 -2.05
N THR A 15 -5.45 2.32 -1.33
CA THR A 15 -5.39 1.95 0.09
C THR A 15 -6.34 2.80 0.92
N MET A 16 -6.27 4.13 0.79
CA MET A 16 -7.13 5.05 1.52
C MET A 16 -8.61 4.88 1.15
N TYR A 17 -8.91 4.63 -0.13
CA TYR A 17 -10.27 4.34 -0.57
C TYR A 17 -10.83 3.08 0.08
N CYS A 18 -10.07 1.98 0.09
CA CYS A 18 -10.50 0.73 0.73
C CYS A 18 -10.68 0.91 2.24
N GLU A 19 -9.78 1.61 2.93
CA GLU A 19 -9.93 1.89 4.36
C GLU A 19 -11.14 2.77 4.66
N HIS A 20 -11.44 3.74 3.80
CA HIS A 20 -12.67 4.53 3.91
C HIS A 20 -13.92 3.67 3.71
N MET A 21 -13.91 2.73 2.75
CA MET A 21 -15.01 1.78 2.58
C MET A 21 -15.18 0.87 3.81
N VAL A 22 -14.09 0.44 4.43
CA VAL A 22 -14.13 -0.35 5.68
C VAL A 22 -14.79 0.46 6.80
N SER A 23 -14.49 1.76 6.93
CA SER A 23 -15.01 2.61 8.01
C SER A 23 -16.48 3.01 7.84
N LEU A 24 -17.00 3.03 6.60
CA LEU A 24 -18.43 3.25 6.33
C LEU A 24 -19.31 2.05 6.71
N ASN A 25 -18.73 0.87 6.86
CA ASN A 25 -19.45 -0.35 7.18
C ASN A 25 -19.31 -0.69 8.68
N PRO A 26 -20.35 -1.29 9.31
CA PRO A 26 -20.25 -1.74 10.69
C PRO A 26 -19.05 -2.69 10.88
N PRO A 27 -18.26 -2.53 11.96
CA PRO A 27 -17.11 -3.39 12.21
C PRO A 27 -17.56 -4.85 12.36
N GLY A 28 -16.90 -5.76 11.65
CA GLY A 28 -17.24 -7.19 11.63
C GLY A 28 -18.37 -7.58 10.68
N SER A 29 -18.97 -6.62 9.95
CA SER A 29 -19.87 -6.94 8.84
C SER A 29 -19.14 -7.64 7.70
N GLU A 30 -19.86 -8.48 6.94
CA GLU A 30 -19.32 -9.18 5.76
C GLU A 30 -18.70 -8.20 4.75
N GLN A 31 -19.32 -7.03 4.57
CA GLN A 31 -18.85 -5.99 3.66
C GLN A 31 -17.52 -5.37 4.13
N SER A 32 -17.41 -5.07 5.42
CA SER A 32 -16.16 -4.57 6.03
C SER A 32 -15.02 -5.58 5.91
N GLN A 33 -15.33 -6.87 6.12
CA GLN A 33 -14.38 -7.97 5.94
C GLN A 33 -13.95 -8.12 4.48
N LEU A 34 -14.88 -8.06 3.52
CA LEU A 34 -14.59 -8.15 2.10
C LEU A 34 -13.68 -7.01 1.61
N CYS A 35 -13.94 -5.76 2.03
CA CYS A 35 -13.08 -4.63 1.72
C CYS A 35 -11.67 -4.82 2.31
N THR A 36 -11.57 -5.30 3.54
CA THR A 36 -10.29 -5.60 4.20
C THR A 36 -9.50 -6.67 3.46
N LEU A 37 -10.16 -7.76 3.03
CA LEU A 37 -9.56 -8.85 2.26
C LEU A 37 -9.08 -8.34 0.89
N THR A 38 -9.90 -7.55 0.21
CA THR A 38 -9.56 -6.97 -1.10
C THR A 38 -8.29 -6.12 -1.02
N LEU A 39 -8.17 -5.31 0.04
CA LEU A 39 -6.98 -4.49 0.28
C LEU A 39 -5.75 -5.35 0.60
N THR A 40 -5.92 -6.42 1.37
CA THR A 40 -4.83 -7.35 1.72
C THR A 40 -4.35 -8.09 0.47
N ASP A 41 -5.26 -8.62 -0.35
CA ASP A 41 -4.96 -9.30 -1.60
C ASP A 41 -4.22 -8.41 -2.60
N PHE A 42 -4.57 -7.13 -2.66
CA PHE A 42 -3.87 -6.14 -3.46
C PHE A 42 -2.39 -6.07 -3.03
N TRP A 43 -2.12 -5.86 -1.75
CA TRP A 43 -0.76 -5.72 -1.26
C TRP A 43 0.06 -7.00 -1.32
N ILE A 44 -0.55 -8.18 -1.14
CA ILE A 44 0.11 -9.47 -1.36
C ILE A 44 0.63 -9.61 -2.79
N LYS A 45 -0.12 -9.11 -3.78
CA LYS A 45 0.28 -9.18 -5.20
C LYS A 45 1.30 -8.10 -5.59
N ILE A 46 1.18 -6.90 -5.02
CA ILE A 46 2.03 -5.76 -5.38
C ILE A 46 3.38 -5.79 -4.67
N THR A 47 3.43 -6.21 -3.41
CA THR A 47 4.66 -6.22 -2.60
C THR A 47 5.82 -6.97 -3.27
N PRO A 48 5.64 -8.20 -3.81
CA PRO A 48 6.73 -8.90 -4.50
C PRO A 48 7.27 -8.13 -5.70
N GLY A 49 6.41 -7.44 -6.45
CA GLY A 49 6.82 -6.60 -7.58
C GLY A 49 7.68 -5.43 -7.14
N ILE A 50 7.30 -4.74 -6.07
CA ILE A 50 8.09 -3.65 -5.49
C ILE A 50 9.47 -4.16 -5.06
N LEU A 51 9.53 -5.27 -4.30
CA LEU A 51 10.78 -5.86 -3.83
C LEU A 51 11.70 -6.30 -4.98
N GLN A 52 11.12 -6.88 -6.05
CA GLN A 52 11.88 -7.25 -7.24
C GLN A 52 12.51 -6.03 -7.93
N LEU A 53 11.80 -4.89 -8.00
CA LEU A 53 12.34 -3.66 -8.58
C LEU A 53 13.53 -3.12 -7.78
N VAL A 54 13.50 -3.24 -6.45
CA VAL A 54 14.63 -2.88 -5.57
C VAL A 54 15.86 -3.76 -5.84
N CYS A 55 15.66 -5.06 -6.09
CA CYS A 55 16.76 -5.99 -6.38
C CYS A 55 17.33 -5.86 -7.80
N HIS A 56 16.63 -5.22 -8.74
CA HIS A 56 16.98 -5.25 -10.16
C HIS A 56 18.14 -4.31 -10.54
N SER A 57 18.20 -3.10 -9.97
CA SER A 57 19.32 -2.17 -10.20
C SER A 57 19.39 -1.09 -9.11
N ILE A 58 20.60 -0.58 -8.83
CA ILE A 58 20.84 0.44 -7.80
C ILE A 58 20.01 1.71 -8.03
N VAL A 59 19.96 2.21 -9.27
CA VAL A 59 19.19 3.42 -9.61
C VAL A 59 17.69 3.22 -9.37
N LEU A 60 17.16 2.04 -9.72
CA LEU A 60 15.77 1.70 -9.50
C LEU A 60 15.49 1.47 -8.01
N ALA A 61 16.43 0.90 -7.27
CA ALA A 61 16.35 0.72 -5.83
C ALA A 61 16.20 2.07 -5.10
N GLU A 62 17.01 3.06 -5.43
CA GLU A 62 16.91 4.40 -4.84
C GLU A 62 15.55 5.05 -5.16
N MET A 63 15.11 4.99 -6.42
CA MET A 63 13.86 5.60 -6.84
C MET A 63 12.64 4.91 -6.21
N VAL A 64 12.62 3.58 -6.20
CA VAL A 64 11.55 2.79 -5.57
C VAL A 64 11.54 3.02 -4.06
N SER A 65 12.70 3.02 -3.40
CA SER A 65 12.80 3.27 -1.97
C SER A 65 12.26 4.64 -1.58
N LEU A 66 12.56 5.68 -2.36
CA LEU A 66 12.04 7.03 -2.12
C LEU A 66 10.51 7.09 -2.24
N HIS A 67 9.95 6.52 -3.31
CA HIS A 67 8.50 6.54 -3.50
C HIS A 67 7.76 5.62 -2.52
N PHE A 68 8.38 4.52 -2.13
CA PHE A 68 7.86 3.61 -1.12
C PHE A 68 7.85 4.24 0.27
N LEU A 69 8.93 4.94 0.64
CA LEU A 69 8.98 5.70 1.89
C LEU A 69 7.92 6.80 1.92
N SER A 70 7.78 7.58 0.85
CA SER A 70 6.74 8.61 0.73
C SER A 70 5.32 8.01 0.83
N LEU A 71 5.10 6.81 0.30
CA LEU A 71 3.84 6.08 0.49
C LEU A 71 3.60 5.72 1.95
N MET A 72 4.60 5.19 2.64
CA MET A 72 4.49 4.84 4.05
C MET A 72 4.22 6.06 4.93
N GLU A 73 4.91 7.18 4.68
CA GLU A 73 4.71 8.44 5.39
C GLU A 73 3.29 8.96 5.19
N ALA A 74 2.79 8.98 3.95
CA ALA A 74 1.42 9.41 3.66
C ALA A 74 0.36 8.54 4.37
N LEU A 75 0.55 7.22 4.37
CA LEU A 75 -0.34 6.30 5.09
C LEU A 75 -0.27 6.52 6.62
N LEU A 76 0.93 6.77 7.15
CA LEU A 76 1.13 7.06 8.57
C LEU A 76 0.44 8.38 8.98
N GLU A 77 0.62 9.45 8.21
CA GLU A 77 -0.03 10.75 8.42
C GLU A 77 -1.56 10.64 8.40
N CYS A 78 -2.09 9.71 7.60
CA CYS A 78 -3.52 9.43 7.52
C CYS A 78 -4.05 8.48 8.62
N ASN A 79 -3.21 8.07 9.58
CA ASN A 79 -3.53 7.04 10.58
C ASN A 79 -4.05 5.74 9.96
N SER A 80 -3.45 5.32 8.84
CA SER A 80 -3.80 4.08 8.15
C SER A 80 -3.67 2.87 9.08
N THR A 81 -4.76 2.14 9.22
CA THR A 81 -4.85 0.93 10.06
C THR A 81 -4.21 -0.28 9.39
N VAL A 82 -4.14 -0.29 8.06
CA VAL A 82 -3.54 -1.38 7.30
C VAL A 82 -2.02 -1.33 7.33
N LEU A 83 -1.42 -0.13 7.48
CA LEU A 83 0.04 0.04 7.49
C LEU A 83 0.71 -0.88 8.51
N ALA A 84 0.15 -0.98 9.72
CA ALA A 84 0.66 -1.86 10.78
C ALA A 84 0.64 -3.36 10.39
N ARG A 85 -0.32 -3.76 9.54
CA ARG A 85 -0.43 -5.14 9.03
C ARG A 85 0.53 -5.41 7.87
N LEU A 86 0.86 -4.39 7.10
CA LEU A 86 1.74 -4.49 5.93
C LEU A 86 3.22 -4.39 6.30
N LEU A 87 3.57 -3.65 7.36
CA LEU A 87 4.95 -3.48 7.82
C LEU A 87 5.74 -4.80 7.94
N PRO A 88 5.21 -5.88 8.55
CA PRO A 88 5.93 -7.16 8.62
C PRO A 88 6.21 -7.82 7.26
N MET A 89 5.48 -7.45 6.20
CA MET A 89 5.74 -7.94 4.84
C MET A 89 6.86 -7.17 4.13
N TRP A 90 7.28 -6.05 4.72
CA TRP A 90 8.21 -5.09 4.12
C TRP A 90 9.56 -5.00 4.85
N THR A 91 9.72 -5.74 5.95
CA THR A 91 10.94 -5.88 6.77
C THR A 91 11.47 -7.31 6.73
#